data_AF-A0A2E4FQV7-F1
#
_entry.id   AF-A0A2E4FQV7-F1
#
_cell.length_a   1.000
_cell.length_b   1.000
_cell.length_c   1.000
_cell.angle_alpha   90.00
_cell.angle_beta   90.00
_cell.angle_gamma   90.00
#
_symmetry.space_group_name_H-M   'P 1'
#
loop_
_entity.id
_entity.type
_entity.pdbx_description
1 polymer ?
#
loop_
_entity_poly.entity_id
_entity_poly.type
_entity_poly.pdbx_seq_one_letter_code
_entity_poly.pdbx_strand_id
1 'polypeptide(L)'
;MSGAGPEVIAGGTRMVGFGIMRQQCRKAALYAILAAVMLGFPTHAMQSRTPVNVASLGPQVGESVPNFTLPDQNGRERTLESILGPNGAILLFHRSADW
;
A
#
# COMPACT_ATOMS: atom_id res chain seq x y z
N MET A 1 18.42 -76.83 40.48
CA MET A 1 18.59 -77.10 39.03
C MET A 1 17.24 -76.85 38.36
N SER A 2 17.09 -75.79 37.58
CA SER A 2 17.56 -75.60 36.18
C SER A 2 16.57 -76.21 35.18
N GLY A 3 16.00 -75.34 34.34
CA GLY A 3 15.14 -75.74 33.23
C GLY A 3 14.30 -74.60 32.64
N ALA A 4 14.87 -73.42 32.41
CA ALA A 4 14.25 -72.39 31.57
C ALA A 4 14.71 -72.60 30.13
N GLY A 5 13.80 -73.04 29.25
CA GLY A 5 14.00 -73.08 27.80
C GLY A 5 13.41 -71.82 27.15
N PRO A 6 14.05 -71.26 26.10
CA PRO A 6 13.59 -70.01 25.48
C PRO A 6 12.50 -70.27 24.45
N GLU A 7 11.31 -69.72 24.66
CA GLU A 7 10.29 -69.62 23.61
C GLU A 7 10.47 -68.30 22.86
N VAL A 8 10.95 -68.42 21.63
CA VAL A 8 11.12 -67.32 20.68
C VAL A 8 9.76 -67.04 20.04
N ILE A 9 9.09 -65.96 20.46
CA ILE A 9 7.96 -65.39 19.73
C ILE A 9 8.48 -64.18 18.94
N ALA A 10 8.58 -64.36 17.63
CA ALA A 10 8.94 -63.34 16.66
C ALA A 10 7.87 -62.24 16.59
N GLY A 11 8.15 -61.09 17.18
CA GLY A 11 7.31 -59.89 17.10
C GLY A 11 8.17 -58.66 16.81
N GLY A 12 8.56 -58.47 15.56
CA GLY A 12 9.46 -57.39 15.12
C GLY A 12 8.84 -56.53 14.02
N THR A 13 7.88 -55.71 14.43
CA THR A 13 7.44 -54.42 13.87
C THR A 13 7.89 -54.05 12.45
N ARG A 14 6.92 -54.09 11.53
CA ARG A 14 7.04 -53.51 10.19
C ARG A 14 7.33 -52.01 10.30
N MET A 15 8.34 -51.57 9.56
CA MET A 15 8.83 -50.21 9.39
C MET A 15 7.75 -49.29 8.76
N VAL A 16 6.93 -48.62 9.58
CA VAL A 16 5.93 -47.60 9.16
C VAL A 16 6.39 -46.16 9.52
N GLY A 17 7.61 -45.99 10.02
CA GLY A 17 8.08 -44.70 10.56
C GLY A 17 8.43 -43.61 9.54
N PHE A 18 8.60 -43.94 8.25
CA PHE A 18 9.20 -43.01 7.29
C PHE A 18 8.18 -42.13 6.52
N GLY A 19 6.95 -42.62 6.31
CA GLY A 19 5.91 -41.90 5.56
C GLY A 19 5.23 -40.78 6.36
N ILE A 20 5.03 -41.00 7.66
CA ILE A 20 4.33 -40.07 8.54
C ILE A 20 5.22 -38.86 8.87
N MET A 21 6.52 -39.07 9.10
CA MET A 21 7.49 -37.98 9.37
C MET A 21 7.54 -36.97 8.21
N ARG A 22 7.55 -37.45 6.96
CA ARG A 22 7.65 -36.61 5.76
C ARG A 22 6.36 -35.82 5.49
N GLN A 23 5.19 -36.36 5.84
CA GLN A 23 3.91 -35.64 5.75
C GLN A 23 3.73 -34.60 6.87
N GLN A 24 4.21 -34.90 8.08
CA GLN A 24 4.18 -33.99 9.23
C GLN A 24 5.04 -32.75 8.96
N CYS A 25 6.26 -32.92 8.45
CA CYS A 25 7.13 -31.79 8.07
C CYS A 25 6.54 -30.94 6.93
N ARG A 26 5.83 -31.56 5.97
CA ARG A 26 5.23 -30.83 4.83
C ARG A 26 4.03 -29.96 5.25
N LYS A 27 3.21 -30.43 6.20
CA LYS A 27 2.12 -29.62 6.77
C LYS A 27 2.66 -28.48 7.63
N ALA A 28 3.67 -28.73 8.46
CA ALA A 28 4.32 -27.70 9.25
C ALA A 28 4.93 -26.58 8.39
N ALA A 29 5.58 -26.94 7.27
CA ALA A 29 6.10 -25.97 6.32
C ALA A 29 4.97 -25.11 5.69
N LEU A 30 3.84 -25.72 5.33
CA LEU A 30 2.70 -24.98 4.78
C LEU A 30 2.08 -24.01 5.80
N TYR A 31 1.96 -24.40 7.07
CA TYR A 31 1.47 -23.51 8.12
C TYR A 31 2.44 -22.37 8.41
N ALA A 32 3.76 -22.62 8.39
CA ALA A 32 4.78 -21.58 8.56
C ALA A 32 4.75 -20.56 7.40
N ILE A 33 4.58 -21.03 6.15
CA ILE A 33 4.44 -20.15 4.98
C ILE A 33 3.17 -19.32 5.07
N LEU A 34 2.03 -19.92 5.44
CA LEU A 34 0.77 -19.20 5.60
C LEU A 34 0.85 -18.13 6.70
N ALA A 35 1.50 -18.45 7.83
CA ALA A 35 1.73 -17.49 8.91
C ALA A 35 2.66 -16.34 8.47
N ALA A 36 3.72 -16.64 7.70
CA ALA A 36 4.62 -15.62 7.17
C ALA A 36 3.91 -14.69 6.16
N VAL A 37 3.00 -15.21 5.34
CA VAL A 37 2.20 -14.40 4.41
C VAL A 37 1.24 -13.46 5.18
N MET A 38 0.58 -13.94 6.23
CA MET A 38 -0.33 -13.12 7.04
C MET A 38 0.40 -11.99 7.82
N LEU A 39 1.67 -12.17 8.14
CA LEU A 39 2.51 -11.17 8.82
C LEU A 39 3.26 -10.23 7.86
N GLY A 40 3.27 -10.55 6.56
CA GLY A 40 4.11 -9.87 5.56
C GLY A 40 3.44 -8.78 4.74
N PHE A 41 2.15 -8.51 4.94
CA PHE A 41 1.48 -7.42 4.23
C PHE A 41 1.74 -6.10 4.96
N PRO A 42 2.52 -5.15 4.39
CA PRO A 42 2.53 -3.80 4.92
C PRO A 42 1.10 -3.27 4.81
N THR A 43 0.51 -2.91 5.94
CA THR A 43 -0.72 -2.12 5.95
C THR A 43 -0.38 -0.75 5.37
N HIS A 44 -0.40 -0.61 4.04
CA HIS A 44 -0.45 0.66 3.32
C HIS A 44 -1.80 1.37 3.54
N ALA A 45 -2.41 1.17 4.70
CA ALA A 45 -3.60 1.86 5.11
C ALA A 45 -3.16 3.10 5.89
N MET A 46 -3.38 4.26 5.26
CA MET A 46 -3.45 5.56 5.89
C MET A 46 -2.10 6.23 6.18
N GLN A 47 -1.46 6.73 5.11
CA GLN A 47 -0.59 7.89 5.26
C GLN A 47 -1.45 9.09 5.67
N SER A 48 -1.25 9.60 6.89
CA SER A 48 -1.86 10.86 7.32
C SER A 48 -1.38 11.98 6.40
N ARG A 49 -2.30 12.57 5.65
CA ARG A 49 -1.97 13.71 4.77
C ARG A 49 -1.64 14.90 5.66
N THR A 50 -0.46 15.49 5.48
CA THR A 50 -0.16 16.79 6.11
C THR A 50 -1.19 17.82 5.63
N PRO A 51 -1.91 18.50 6.55
CA PRO A 51 -2.83 19.55 6.17
C PRO A 51 -2.11 20.63 5.37
N VAL A 52 -2.63 20.97 4.20
CA VAL A 52 -2.10 22.07 3.40
C VAL A 52 -2.61 23.38 4.01
N ASN A 53 -1.71 24.29 4.38
CA ASN A 53 -2.10 25.63 4.78
C ASN A 53 -2.52 26.43 3.54
N VAL A 54 -3.82 26.44 3.26
CA VAL A 54 -4.40 27.13 2.10
C VAL A 54 -4.20 28.64 2.13
N ALA A 55 -4.11 29.25 3.31
CA ALA A 55 -3.95 30.70 3.46
C ALA A 55 -2.56 31.18 3.02
N SER A 56 -1.56 30.30 3.12
CA SER A 56 -0.20 30.59 2.64
C SER A 56 0.00 30.33 1.14
N LEU A 57 -1.03 29.87 0.42
CA LEU A 57 -0.91 29.58 -1.01
C LEU A 57 -1.21 30.83 -1.85
N GLY A 58 -0.36 31.07 -2.84
CA GLY A 58 -0.52 32.16 -3.80
C GLY A 58 -0.08 33.53 -3.27
N PRO A 59 -0.19 34.57 -4.13
CA PRO A 59 0.20 35.93 -3.78
C PRO A 59 -0.63 36.48 -2.61
N GLN A 60 0.05 37.14 -1.68
CA GLN A 60 -0.58 37.78 -0.53
C GLN A 60 -1.10 39.19 -0.89
N VAL A 61 -1.94 39.78 -0.04
CA VAL A 61 -2.44 41.15 -0.26
C VAL A 61 -1.26 42.13 -0.30
N GLY A 62 -1.18 42.88 -1.40
CA GLY A 62 -0.08 43.81 -1.67
C GLY A 62 1.07 43.22 -2.48
N GLU A 63 1.12 41.90 -2.66
CA GLU A 63 2.06 41.25 -3.57
C GLU A 63 1.57 41.31 -5.03
N SER A 64 2.51 41.36 -5.96
CA SER A 64 2.21 41.31 -7.38
C SER A 64 1.74 39.92 -7.79
N VAL A 65 0.69 39.87 -8.61
CA VAL A 65 0.25 38.63 -9.26
C VAL A 65 1.29 38.23 -10.32
N PRO A 66 1.76 36.97 -10.36
CA PRO A 66 2.65 36.49 -11.41
C PRO A 66 2.03 36.61 -12.79
N ASN A 67 2.83 36.98 -13.79
CA ASN A 67 2.39 36.97 -15.18
C ASN A 67 2.04 35.54 -15.62
N PHE A 68 1.04 35.44 -16.48
CA PHE A 68 0.63 34.19 -17.11
C PHE A 68 0.23 34.44 -18.55
N THR A 69 0.25 33.35 -19.32
CA THR A 69 -0.34 33.25 -20.66
C THR A 69 -1.09 31.93 -20.69
N LEU A 70 -2.42 31.99 -20.78
CA LEU A 70 -3.29 30.83 -20.73
C LEU A 70 -4.40 30.95 -21.78
N PRO A 71 -4.80 29.84 -22.43
CA PRO A 71 -5.94 29.84 -23.32
C PRO A 71 -7.25 30.05 -22.56
N ASP A 72 -8.14 30.88 -23.12
CA ASP A 72 -9.52 30.99 -22.66
C ASP A 72 -10.39 29.80 -23.15
N GLN A 73 -11.69 29.83 -22.82
CA GLN A 73 -12.64 28.78 -23.22
C GLN A 73 -12.81 28.62 -24.75
N ASN A 74 -12.33 29.58 -25.53
CA ASN A 74 -12.34 29.55 -26.99
C ASN A 74 -10.95 29.21 -27.56
N GLY A 75 -9.98 28.87 -26.71
CA GLY A 75 -8.60 28.58 -27.10
C GLY A 75 -7.77 29.81 -27.43
N ARG A 76 -8.27 31.03 -27.15
CA ARG A 76 -7.51 32.27 -27.40
C ARG A 76 -6.61 32.56 -26.22
N GLU A 77 -5.33 32.82 -26.50
CA GLU A 77 -4.37 33.19 -25.46
C GLU A 77 -4.75 34.50 -24.76
N ARG A 78 -4.72 34.45 -23.42
CA ARG A 78 -4.93 35.59 -22.53
C ARG A 78 -3.74 35.74 -21.61
N THR A 79 -3.33 36.99 -21.43
CA THR A 79 -2.32 37.38 -20.45
C THR A 79 -2.95 38.12 -19.27
N LEU A 80 -2.20 38.30 -18.18
CA LEU A 80 -2.61 39.14 -17.05
C LEU A 80 -3.00 40.55 -17.52
N GLU A 81 -2.18 41.18 -18.35
CA GLU A 81 -2.42 42.53 -18.87
C GLU A 81 -3.70 42.59 -19.71
N SER A 82 -3.98 41.53 -20.49
CA SER A 82 -5.14 41.49 -21.39
C SER A 82 -6.48 41.41 -20.67
N ILE A 83 -6.48 40.98 -19.39
CA ILE A 83 -7.70 40.82 -18.59
C ILE A 83 -7.89 41.94 -17.55
N LEU A 84 -6.87 42.78 -17.33
CA LEU A 84 -6.96 43.89 -16.39
C LEU A 84 -7.91 44.97 -16.93
N GLY A 85 -8.98 45.23 -16.19
CA GLY A 85 -9.86 46.37 -16.42
C GLY A 85 -9.47 47.59 -15.56
N PRO A 86 -10.19 48.73 -15.71
CA PRO A 86 -9.96 49.93 -14.90
C PRO A 86 -10.15 49.69 -13.39
N ASN A 87 -10.90 48.66 -13.01
CA ASN A 87 -11.13 48.26 -11.61
C ASN A 87 -10.33 47.01 -11.21
N GLY A 88 -9.35 46.60 -12.01
CA GLY A 88 -8.61 45.35 -11.83
C GLY A 88 -9.34 44.12 -12.42
N ALA A 89 -8.96 42.94 -11.94
CA ALA A 89 -9.48 41.65 -12.40
C ALA A 89 -9.69 40.69 -11.22
N ILE A 90 -10.58 39.71 -11.40
CA ILE A 90 -10.79 38.60 -10.45
C ILE A 90 -10.28 37.32 -11.12
N LEU A 91 -9.39 36.60 -10.43
CA LEU A 91 -8.89 35.30 -10.86
C LEU A 91 -9.47 34.21 -9.97
N LEU A 92 -10.38 33.41 -10.52
CA LEU A 92 -11.07 32.33 -9.81
C LEU A 92 -10.43 30.98 -10.14
N PHE A 93 -9.79 30.35 -9.16
CA PHE A 93 -9.29 28.99 -9.29
C PHE A 93 -10.35 28.00 -8.81
N HIS A 94 -10.73 27.05 -9.66
CA HIS A 94 -11.58 25.93 -9.27
C HIS A 94 -10.86 24.60 -9.57
N ARG A 95 -11.06 23.62 -8.69
CA ARG A 95 -10.65 22.24 -8.93
C ARG A 95 -11.91 21.43 -9.16
N SER A 96 -12.10 20.91 -10.37
CA SER A 96 -13.15 19.92 -10.63
C SER A 96 -12.85 18.63 -9.87
N ALA A 97 -13.89 17.90 -9.48
CA ALA A 97 -13.75 16.50 -9.11
C ALA A 97 -13.78 15.68 -10.41
N ASP A 98 -12.73 14.91 -10.67
CA ASP A 98 -12.89 13.70 -11.48
C ASP A 98 -13.80 12.78 -10.68
N TRP A 99 -14.93 12.39 -11.26
CA TRP A 99 -15.85 11.41 -10.70
C TRP A 99 -15.46 10.00 -11.14
#